data_AF-A0ABD5S4C0-F1
#
_entry.id   AF-A0ABD5S4C0-F1
#
_cell.length_a   1.000
_cell.length_b   1.000
_cell.length_c   1.000
_cell.angle_alpha   90.00
_cell.angle_beta   90.00
_cell.angle_gamma   90.00
#
_symmetry.space_group_name_H-M   'P 1'
#
loop_
_entity.id
_entity.type
_entity.pdbx_description
1 polymer ?
#
loop_
_entity_poly.entity_id
_entity_poly.type
_entity_poly.pdbx_seq_one_letter_code
_entity_poly.pdbx_strand_id
1 'polypeptide(L)'
;MERQAALDRVAELVETVEREEMPVPVREIWVYGDVALGLDPVDRLDVYLTKDVLMRGDDDAAADFEERLGVKGVGRTVRAEWAETHPEYLRANDNGYAAPEKCLAAHLLAESEADDEPVHLEVCNASFDDNVTQRLKGAVARDAYEQILDPRGVCLWVDGQRAEETMAKLRGGELPFPTLSGALEMLGLEDDRAA
;
A
#
# COMPACT_ATOMS: atom_id res chain seq x y z
N MET A 1 9.55 -16.29 -0.62
CA MET A 1 8.29 -16.93 -0.14
C MET A 1 7.63 -17.68 -1.29
N GLU A 2 6.80 -18.70 -1.01
CA GLU A 2 6.00 -19.35 -2.06
C GLU A 2 4.99 -18.34 -2.63
N ARG A 3 4.83 -18.32 -3.95
CA ARG A 3 3.91 -17.38 -4.60
C ARG A 3 2.48 -17.48 -4.08
N GLN A 4 2.01 -18.70 -3.84
CA GLN A 4 0.67 -18.96 -3.32
C GLN A 4 0.48 -18.33 -1.91
N ALA A 5 1.49 -18.44 -1.05
CA ALA A 5 1.47 -17.80 0.27
C ALA A 5 1.44 -16.26 0.16
N ALA A 6 2.20 -15.67 -0.77
CA ALA A 6 2.14 -14.23 -1.02
C ALA A 6 0.73 -13.78 -1.48
N LEU A 7 0.07 -14.56 -2.32
CA LEU A 7 -1.29 -14.28 -2.79
C LEU A 7 -2.35 -14.45 -1.70
N ASP A 8 -2.16 -15.42 -0.80
CA ASP A 8 -3.00 -15.61 0.38
C ASP A 8 -2.85 -14.41 1.33
N ARG A 9 -1.61 -13.98 1.59
CA ARG A 9 -1.32 -12.78 2.40
C ARG A 9 -1.99 -11.52 1.86
N VAL A 10 -1.92 -11.29 0.55
CA VAL A 10 -2.58 -10.12 -0.06
C VAL A 10 -4.11 -10.24 0.01
N ALA A 11 -4.66 -11.44 -0.13
CA ALA A 11 -6.10 -11.64 0.00
C ALA A 11 -6.58 -11.33 1.43
N GLU A 12 -5.80 -11.66 2.45
CA GLU A 12 -6.04 -11.27 3.84
C GLU A 12 -6.00 -9.74 4.00
N LEU A 13 -4.97 -9.06 3.46
CA LEU A 13 -4.89 -7.59 3.52
C LEU A 13 -6.12 -6.91 2.94
N VAL A 14 -6.59 -7.37 1.78
CA VAL A 14 -7.81 -6.87 1.14
C VAL A 14 -9.04 -7.14 2.01
N GLU A 15 -9.15 -8.33 2.59
CA GLU A 15 -10.25 -8.69 3.49
C GLU A 15 -10.26 -7.85 4.77
N THR A 16 -9.10 -7.60 5.39
CA THR A 16 -8.98 -6.74 6.57
C THR A 16 -9.44 -5.32 6.26
N VAL A 17 -8.99 -4.74 5.14
CA VAL A 17 -9.41 -3.39 4.71
C VAL A 17 -10.90 -3.32 4.37
N GLU A 18 -11.47 -4.39 3.82
CA GLU A 18 -12.90 -4.49 3.51
C GLU A 18 -13.77 -4.54 4.77
N ARG A 19 -13.32 -5.24 5.82
CA ARG A 19 -14.16 -5.62 6.96
C ARG A 19 -13.94 -4.75 8.20
N GLU A 20 -12.75 -4.21 8.39
CA GLU A 20 -12.37 -3.49 9.60
C GLU A 20 -12.27 -1.98 9.35
N GLU A 21 -12.47 -1.19 10.40
CA GLU A 21 -12.16 0.23 10.32
C GLU A 21 -10.64 0.43 10.29
N MET A 22 -10.15 1.09 9.25
CA MET A 22 -8.75 1.46 9.11
C MET A 22 -8.46 2.82 9.80
N PRO A 23 -7.22 3.09 10.24
CA PRO A 23 -6.85 4.38 10.85
C PRO A 23 -7.18 5.59 9.98
N VAL A 24 -7.20 5.41 8.66
CA VAL A 24 -7.59 6.37 7.63
C VAL A 24 -8.27 5.62 6.47
N PRO A 25 -9.11 6.28 5.66
CA PRO A 25 -9.74 5.60 4.52
C PRO A 25 -8.69 5.07 3.54
N VAL A 26 -8.84 3.81 3.15
CA VAL A 26 -8.06 3.17 2.09
C VAL A 26 -8.85 3.23 0.79
N ARG A 27 -8.22 3.71 -0.27
CA ARG A 27 -8.82 3.88 -1.59
C ARG A 27 -8.43 2.80 -2.56
N GLU A 28 -7.16 2.39 -2.57
CA GLU A 28 -6.68 1.40 -3.53
C GLU A 28 -5.70 0.44 -2.86
N ILE A 29 -5.72 -0.82 -3.29
CA ILE A 29 -4.70 -1.81 -2.97
C ILE A 29 -4.22 -2.45 -4.27
N TRP A 30 -2.92 -2.35 -4.49
CA TRP A 30 -2.24 -2.90 -5.66
C TRP A 30 -1.12 -3.83 -5.22
N VAL A 31 -0.84 -4.83 -6.04
CA VAL A 31 0.41 -5.57 -5.99
C VAL A 31 1.23 -5.31 -7.24
N TYR A 32 2.54 -5.36 -7.12
CA TYR A 32 3.47 -5.17 -8.23
C TYR A 32 4.70 -6.07 -8.07
N GLY A 33 5.63 -6.03 -9.03
CA GLY A 33 6.84 -6.85 -8.99
C GLY A 33 6.56 -8.35 -9.15
N ASP A 34 7.35 -9.19 -8.49
CA ASP A 34 7.38 -10.65 -8.65
C ASP A 34 6.00 -11.31 -8.58
N VAL A 35 5.20 -10.93 -7.58
CA VAL A 35 3.87 -11.54 -7.36
C VAL A 35 2.92 -11.23 -8.51
N ALA A 36 2.95 -9.99 -9.03
CA ALA A 36 2.14 -9.56 -10.15
C ALA A 36 2.57 -10.28 -11.44
N LEU A 37 3.89 -10.42 -11.64
CA LEU A 37 4.47 -11.06 -12.82
C LEU A 37 4.41 -12.59 -12.81
N GLY A 38 3.90 -13.19 -11.72
CA GLY A 38 3.69 -14.63 -11.62
C GLY A 38 4.95 -15.43 -11.28
N LEU A 39 5.98 -14.79 -10.72
CA LEU A 39 7.22 -15.47 -10.33
C LEU A 39 7.00 -16.36 -9.10
N ASP A 40 7.71 -17.49 -9.05
CA ASP A 40 7.72 -18.43 -7.93
C ASP A 40 9.13 -19.07 -7.81
N PRO A 41 9.86 -18.86 -6.69
CA PRO A 41 9.47 -18.11 -5.50
C PRO A 41 9.35 -16.59 -5.75
N VAL A 42 8.63 -15.91 -4.87
CA VAL A 42 8.60 -14.44 -4.77
C VAL A 42 9.69 -13.99 -3.80
N ASP A 43 10.57 -13.07 -4.22
CA ASP A 43 11.65 -12.57 -3.36
C ASP A 43 11.08 -11.68 -2.24
N ARG A 44 10.11 -10.83 -2.59
CA ARG A 44 9.40 -9.92 -1.69
C ARG A 44 7.98 -9.67 -2.19
N LEU A 45 7.01 -9.66 -1.28
CA LEU A 45 5.65 -9.23 -1.59
C LEU A 45 5.58 -7.71 -1.56
N ASP A 46 5.46 -7.11 -2.73
CA ASP A 46 5.31 -5.66 -2.90
C ASP A 46 3.84 -5.24 -3.01
N VAL A 47 3.38 -4.45 -2.04
CA VAL A 47 2.00 -3.93 -1.95
C VAL A 47 2.03 -2.42 -1.94
N TYR A 48 1.20 -1.80 -2.78
CA TYR A 48 0.98 -0.36 -2.78
C TYR A 48 -0.44 -0.06 -2.30
N LEU A 49 -0.56 0.84 -1.33
CA LEU A 49 -1.81 1.23 -0.72
C LEU A 49 -2.01 2.74 -0.87
N THR A 50 -3.08 3.12 -1.58
CA THR A 50 -3.52 4.52 -1.66
C THR A 50 -4.46 4.80 -0.50
N LYS A 51 -4.18 5.84 0.27
CA LYS A 51 -5.04 6.32 1.36
C LYS A 51 -5.50 7.75 1.14
N ASP A 52 -6.60 8.11 1.80
CA ASP A 52 -7.04 9.49 1.95
C ASP A 52 -6.58 10.10 3.29
N VAL A 53 -6.71 11.42 3.36
CA VAL A 53 -6.59 12.19 4.60
C VAL A 53 -7.95 12.39 5.24
N LEU A 54 -8.01 12.49 6.57
CA LEU A 54 -9.25 12.85 7.25
C LEU A 54 -9.58 14.32 6.97
N MET A 55 -10.79 14.55 6.47
CA MET A 55 -11.28 15.90 6.14
C MET A 55 -11.89 16.62 7.35
N ARG A 56 -12.21 15.89 8.42
CA ARG A 56 -12.85 16.41 9.64
C ARG A 56 -12.11 15.89 10.85
N GLY A 57 -11.86 16.78 11.81
CA GLY A 57 -11.20 16.48 13.06
C GLY A 57 -12.18 16.39 14.23
N ASP A 58 -11.82 15.59 15.24
CA ASP A 58 -12.41 15.59 16.58
C ASP A 58 -11.38 16.14 17.58
N ASP A 59 -11.56 17.41 17.97
CA ASP A 59 -10.61 18.11 18.83
C ASP A 59 -10.68 17.66 20.29
N ASP A 60 -11.85 17.20 20.75
CA ASP A 60 -12.04 16.71 22.11
C ASP A 60 -11.37 15.34 22.26
N ALA A 61 -11.58 14.44 21.29
CA ALA A 61 -10.88 13.16 21.24
C ALA A 61 -9.36 13.34 21.11
N ALA A 62 -8.91 14.31 20.31
CA ALA A 62 -7.48 14.60 20.15
C ALA A 62 -6.80 14.98 21.47
N ALA A 63 -7.47 15.76 22.32
CA ALA A 63 -6.94 16.16 23.63
C ALA A 63 -6.85 14.98 24.61
N ASP A 64 -7.89 14.13 24.67
CA ASP A 64 -7.89 12.94 25.54
C ASP A 64 -6.75 11.98 25.17
N PHE A 65 -6.59 11.67 23.88
CA PHE A 65 -5.54 10.76 23.42
C PHE A 65 -4.12 11.30 23.66
N GLU A 66 -3.92 12.61 23.52
CA GLU A 66 -2.63 13.23 23.85
C GLU A 66 -2.31 13.11 25.35
N GLU A 67 -3.30 13.33 26.23
CA GLU A 67 -3.12 13.17 27.67
C GLU A 67 -2.90 11.71 28.08
N ARG A 68 -3.67 10.80 27.49
CA ARG A 68 -3.75 9.38 27.92
C ARG A 68 -2.66 8.51 27.31
N LEU A 69 -2.33 8.71 26.04
CA LEU A 69 -1.37 7.89 25.29
C LEU A 69 -0.11 8.67 24.86
N GLY A 70 -0.07 9.98 25.05
CA GLY A 70 1.08 10.81 24.66
C GLY A 70 1.25 10.97 23.15
N VAL A 71 0.23 10.63 22.36
CA VAL A 71 0.27 10.68 20.89
C VAL A 71 -0.65 11.79 20.38
N LYS A 72 -0.07 12.74 19.64
CA LYS A 72 -0.79 13.88 19.08
C LYS A 72 -1.52 13.49 17.80
N GLY A 73 -2.64 14.16 17.52
CA GLY A 73 -3.30 14.08 16.21
C GLY A 73 -4.22 12.88 16.01
N VAL A 74 -4.44 12.03 17.03
CA VAL A 74 -5.59 11.11 17.02
C VAL A 74 -6.87 11.94 16.93
N GLY A 75 -7.84 11.49 16.14
CA GLY A 75 -9.03 12.28 15.78
C GLY A 75 -8.80 13.33 14.70
N ARG A 76 -7.55 13.60 14.28
CA ARG A 76 -7.23 14.59 13.21
C ARG A 76 -6.50 13.98 12.02
N THR A 77 -5.46 13.17 12.27
CA THR A 77 -4.66 12.49 11.24
C THR A 77 -5.03 11.03 11.11
N VAL A 78 -5.47 10.40 12.20
CA VAL A 78 -6.05 9.06 12.24
C VAL A 78 -7.37 9.09 13.00
N ARG A 79 -8.26 8.14 12.74
CA ARG A 79 -9.59 8.06 13.37
C ARG A 79 -9.46 7.80 14.86
N ALA A 80 -10.26 8.50 15.67
CA ALA A 80 -10.33 8.27 17.11
C ALA A 80 -10.97 6.91 17.43
N GLU A 81 -12.10 6.59 16.79
CA GLU A 81 -12.82 5.31 16.97
C GLU A 81 -11.92 4.09 16.70
N TRP A 82 -11.17 4.11 15.60
CA TRP A 82 -10.11 3.14 15.33
C TRP A 82 -9.08 3.05 16.46
N ALA A 83 -8.54 4.19 16.92
CA ALA A 83 -7.49 4.20 17.96
C ALA A 83 -8.00 3.74 19.33
N GLU A 84 -9.30 3.87 19.61
CA GLU A 84 -9.93 3.31 20.81
C GLU A 84 -10.03 1.79 20.74
N THR A 85 -10.33 1.27 19.54
CA THR A 85 -10.51 -0.17 19.30
C THR A 85 -9.18 -0.91 19.13
N HIS A 86 -8.20 -0.25 18.52
CA HIS A 86 -6.90 -0.82 18.14
C HIS A 86 -5.70 0.02 18.66
N PRO A 87 -5.64 0.32 19.97
CA PRO A 87 -4.55 1.15 20.53
C PRO A 87 -3.16 0.54 20.33
N GLU A 88 -3.06 -0.79 20.22
CA GLU A 88 -1.81 -1.53 19.99
C GLU A 88 -1.16 -1.24 18.63
N TYR A 89 -1.92 -0.78 17.64
CA TYR A 89 -1.43 -0.43 16.31
C TYR A 89 -1.12 1.07 16.16
N LEU A 90 -1.37 1.88 17.19
CA LEU A 90 -1.05 3.29 17.16
C LEU A 90 0.46 3.50 17.06
N ARG A 91 0.90 4.25 16.04
CA ARG A 91 2.30 4.60 15.80
C ARG A 91 2.44 6.09 15.58
N ALA A 92 3.46 6.69 16.18
CA ALA A 92 3.81 8.08 16.00
C ALA A 92 5.01 8.26 15.05
N ASN A 93 5.10 9.44 14.43
CA ASN A 93 6.33 9.93 13.83
C ASN A 93 7.29 10.46 14.91
N ASP A 94 8.48 10.85 14.48
CA ASP A 94 9.55 11.30 15.39
C ASP A 94 9.21 12.60 16.15
N ASN A 95 8.17 13.31 15.70
CA ASN A 95 7.63 14.51 16.35
C ASN A 95 6.47 14.22 17.32
N GLY A 96 6.13 12.93 17.53
CA GLY A 96 5.06 12.51 18.44
C GLY A 96 3.63 12.63 17.88
N TYR A 97 3.48 12.85 16.57
CA TYR A 97 2.16 12.85 15.92
C TYR A 97 1.83 11.47 15.36
N ALA A 98 0.58 11.03 15.51
CA ALA A 98 0.06 9.83 14.87
C ALA A 98 0.37 9.86 13.37
N ALA A 99 1.04 8.81 12.91
CA ALA A 99 1.54 8.66 11.56
C ALA A 99 0.66 7.63 10.82
N PRO A 100 -0.27 8.07 9.95
CA PRO A 100 -1.26 7.18 9.34
C PRO A 100 -0.65 6.00 8.60
N GLU A 101 0.48 6.23 7.91
CA GLU A 101 1.21 5.19 7.16
C GLU A 101 1.78 4.13 8.10
N LYS A 102 2.34 4.53 9.25
CA LYS A 102 2.86 3.59 10.26
C LYS A 102 1.74 2.86 10.98
N CYS A 103 0.61 3.53 11.24
CA CYS A 103 -0.58 2.92 11.82
C CYS A 103 -1.19 1.87 10.89
N LEU A 104 -1.32 2.17 9.59
CA LEU A 104 -1.78 1.22 8.58
C LEU A 104 -0.85 0.02 8.51
N ALA A 105 0.46 0.25 8.43
CA ALA A 105 1.42 -0.84 8.41
C ALA A 105 1.34 -1.71 9.67
N ALA A 106 1.24 -1.09 10.85
CA ALA A 106 1.09 -1.84 12.10
C ALA A 106 -0.18 -2.69 12.13
N HIS A 107 -1.34 -2.14 11.73
CA HIS A 107 -2.60 -2.89 11.71
C HIS A 107 -2.54 -4.04 10.69
N LEU A 108 -2.05 -3.76 9.49
CA LEU A 108 -2.07 -4.72 8.38
C LEU A 108 -0.99 -5.80 8.50
N LEU A 109 0.14 -5.50 9.14
CA LEU A 109 1.33 -6.37 9.20
C LEU A 109 1.62 -6.94 10.60
N ALA A 110 0.81 -6.65 11.61
CA ALA A 110 1.06 -7.11 12.99
C ALA A 110 1.26 -8.63 13.12
N GLU A 111 0.50 -9.44 12.36
CA GLU A 111 0.63 -10.90 12.40
C GLU A 111 1.84 -11.43 11.62
N SER A 112 2.37 -10.62 10.70
CA SER A 112 3.53 -10.95 9.86
C SER A 112 4.88 -10.54 10.47
N GLU A 113 4.91 -9.90 11.65
CA GLU A 113 6.16 -9.59 12.38
C GLU A 113 6.88 -10.82 12.95
N ALA A 114 6.50 -12.04 12.53
CA ALA A 114 7.31 -13.23 12.70
C ALA A 114 8.55 -13.19 11.76
N ASP A 115 9.45 -12.24 12.01
CA ASP A 115 10.84 -11.97 11.53
C ASP A 115 11.31 -12.33 10.09
N ASP A 116 10.59 -13.08 9.27
CA ASP A 116 11.07 -13.65 8.00
C ASP A 116 10.09 -13.47 6.81
N GLU A 117 8.94 -12.78 6.97
CA GLU A 117 8.04 -12.52 5.82
C GLU A 117 8.46 -11.24 5.07
N PRO A 118 8.99 -11.33 3.84
CA PRO A 118 9.49 -10.16 3.11
C PRO A 118 8.30 -9.41 2.48
N VAL A 119 7.55 -8.66 3.28
CA VAL A 119 6.47 -7.79 2.79
C VAL A 119 6.97 -6.35 2.76
N HIS A 120 6.84 -5.70 1.60
CA HIS A 120 7.04 -4.28 1.46
C HIS A 120 5.70 -3.59 1.19
N LEU A 121 5.23 -2.83 2.18
CA LEU A 121 4.03 -2.03 2.07
C LEU A 121 4.40 -0.56 1.83
N GLU A 122 4.12 -0.06 0.64
CA GLU A 122 4.22 1.37 0.33
C GLU A 122 2.84 2.02 0.52
N VAL A 123 2.73 2.97 1.46
CA VAL A 123 1.50 3.73 1.70
C VAL A 123 1.65 5.15 1.18
N CYS A 124 0.73 5.58 0.32
CA CYS A 124 0.78 6.90 -0.31
C CYS A 124 -0.60 7.58 -0.36
N ASN A 125 -0.60 8.90 -0.60
CA ASN A 125 -1.82 9.67 -0.89
C ASN A 125 -2.12 9.74 -2.40
N ALA A 126 -1.13 9.50 -3.26
CA ALA A 126 -1.31 9.47 -4.70
C ALA A 126 -1.80 8.08 -5.12
N SER A 127 -2.64 8.00 -6.16
CA SER A 127 -2.99 6.73 -6.77
C SER A 127 -1.75 6.02 -7.30
N PHE A 128 -1.84 4.71 -7.49
CA PHE A 128 -0.74 3.91 -8.01
C PHE A 128 -0.25 4.44 -9.37
N ASP A 129 -1.17 4.65 -10.32
CA ASP A 129 -0.86 5.12 -11.67
C ASP A 129 -0.19 6.50 -11.68
N ASP A 130 -0.67 7.43 -10.83
CA ASP A 130 -0.08 8.76 -10.71
C ASP A 130 1.35 8.67 -10.16
N ASN A 131 1.56 7.86 -9.11
CA ASN A 131 2.87 7.71 -8.49
C ASN A 131 3.88 7.05 -9.45
N VAL A 132 3.48 5.97 -10.13
CA VAL A 132 4.28 5.34 -11.21
C VAL A 132 4.70 6.39 -12.25
N THR A 133 3.75 7.18 -12.73
CA THR A 133 4.01 8.21 -13.76
C THR A 133 4.96 9.31 -13.25
N GLN A 134 4.75 9.80 -12.02
CA GLN A 134 5.57 10.88 -11.46
C GLN A 134 6.98 10.39 -11.10
N ARG A 135 7.13 9.19 -10.53
CA ARG A 135 8.44 8.59 -10.25
C ARG A 135 9.21 8.32 -11.52
N LEU A 136 8.56 7.82 -12.57
CA LEU A 136 9.21 7.65 -13.88
C LEU A 136 9.78 8.98 -14.40
N LYS A 137 8.97 10.05 -14.41
CA LYS A 137 9.43 11.38 -14.83
C LYS A 137 10.62 11.88 -13.98
N GLY A 138 10.54 11.70 -12.67
CA GLY A 138 11.59 12.08 -11.73
C GLY A 138 12.89 11.29 -11.94
N ALA A 139 12.77 9.98 -12.16
CA ALA A 139 13.89 9.07 -12.41
C ALA A 139 14.60 9.41 -13.71
N VAL A 140 13.87 9.61 -14.81
CA VAL A 140 14.44 10.01 -16.10
C VAL A 140 15.17 11.35 -16.01
N ALA A 141 14.60 12.31 -15.28
CA ALA A 141 15.22 13.63 -15.11
C ALA A 141 16.51 13.59 -14.27
N ARG A 142 16.72 12.54 -13.46
CA ARG A 142 17.81 12.44 -12.49
C ARG A 142 18.73 11.24 -12.72
N ASP A 143 18.49 10.45 -13.75
CA ASP A 143 19.19 9.19 -14.04
C ASP A 143 19.12 8.17 -12.87
N ALA A 144 17.95 8.11 -12.20
CA ALA A 144 17.73 7.36 -10.96
C ALA A 144 16.66 6.27 -11.14
N TYR A 145 16.90 5.35 -12.07
CA TYR A 145 15.94 4.32 -12.50
C TYR A 145 15.59 3.30 -11.42
N GLU A 146 16.43 3.13 -10.40
CA GLU A 146 16.17 2.28 -9.24
C GLU A 146 14.99 2.74 -8.37
N GLN A 147 14.49 3.96 -8.59
CA GLN A 147 13.37 4.55 -7.84
C GLN A 147 12.02 4.39 -8.54
N ILE A 148 11.99 3.77 -9.73
CA ILE A 148 10.76 3.55 -10.49
C ILE A 148 9.95 2.43 -9.85
N LEU A 149 8.63 2.63 -9.76
CA LEU A 149 7.68 1.57 -9.46
C LEU A 149 7.39 0.78 -10.74
N ASP A 150 7.38 -0.55 -10.66
CA ASP A 150 7.03 -1.37 -11.82
C ASP A 150 5.60 -1.02 -12.28
N PRO A 151 5.41 -0.53 -13.52
CA PRO A 151 4.09 -0.13 -14.01
C PRO A 151 3.13 -1.30 -14.22
N ARG A 152 3.61 -2.54 -14.17
CA ARG A 152 2.82 -3.77 -14.35
C ARG A 152 2.14 -4.20 -13.04
N GLY A 153 1.42 -3.26 -12.43
CA GLY A 153 0.66 -3.48 -11.20
C GLY A 153 -0.68 -4.17 -11.43
N VAL A 154 -1.23 -4.77 -10.38
CA VAL A 154 -2.57 -5.39 -10.36
C VAL A 154 -3.40 -4.77 -9.24
N CYS A 155 -4.48 -4.11 -9.62
CA CYS A 155 -5.45 -3.55 -8.67
C CYS A 155 -6.34 -4.67 -8.12
N LEU A 156 -6.37 -4.81 -6.79
CA LEU A 156 -7.13 -5.85 -6.09
C LEU A 156 -8.27 -5.27 -5.24
N TRP A 157 -8.20 -3.97 -4.95
CA TRP A 157 -9.23 -3.21 -4.26
C TRP A 157 -9.25 -1.78 -4.77
N VAL A 158 -10.42 -1.23 -5.04
CA VAL A 158 -10.60 0.19 -5.36
C VAL A 158 -11.93 0.71 -4.83
N ASP A 159 -11.92 1.84 -4.12
CA ASP A 159 -13.09 2.58 -3.65
C ASP A 159 -14.21 1.71 -3.05
N GLY A 160 -13.84 0.80 -2.15
CA GLY A 160 -14.80 -0.07 -1.47
C GLY A 160 -15.16 -1.36 -2.22
N GLN A 161 -14.49 -1.66 -3.33
CA GLN A 161 -14.79 -2.81 -4.18
C GLN A 161 -13.57 -3.73 -4.33
N ARG A 162 -13.76 -5.00 -3.98
CA ARG A 162 -12.78 -6.07 -4.20
C ARG A 162 -12.85 -6.57 -5.64
N ALA A 163 -11.67 -6.74 -6.28
CA ALA A 163 -11.57 -7.28 -7.62
C ALA A 163 -11.40 -8.82 -7.60
N GLU A 164 -12.48 -9.54 -7.30
CA GLU A 164 -12.46 -11.02 -7.15
C GLU A 164 -11.97 -11.74 -8.41
N GLU A 165 -12.46 -11.35 -9.58
CA GLU A 165 -12.05 -11.94 -10.86
C GLU A 165 -10.56 -11.69 -11.15
N THR A 166 -10.08 -10.48 -10.86
CA THR A 166 -8.67 -10.11 -11.01
C THR A 166 -7.80 -10.95 -10.07
N MET A 167 -8.20 -11.13 -8.81
CA MET A 167 -7.51 -12.01 -7.87
C MET A 167 -7.47 -13.47 -8.36
N ALA A 168 -8.56 -13.98 -8.94
CA ALA A 168 -8.61 -15.32 -9.51
C ALA A 168 -7.66 -15.48 -10.70
N LYS A 169 -7.67 -14.53 -11.64
CA LYS A 169 -6.74 -14.49 -12.78
C LYS A 169 -5.29 -14.34 -12.35
N LEU A 170 -5.04 -13.50 -11.34
CA LEU A 170 -3.71 -13.36 -10.75
C LEU A 170 -3.27 -14.73 -10.22
N ARG A 171 -4.07 -15.42 -9.39
CA ARG A 171 -3.75 -16.77 -8.90
C ARG A 171 -3.45 -17.77 -10.01
N GLY A 172 -4.26 -17.77 -11.07
CA GLY A 172 -4.07 -18.62 -12.26
C GLY A 172 -2.87 -18.27 -13.15
N GLY A 173 -2.24 -17.11 -12.95
CA GLY A 173 -1.17 -16.62 -13.84
C GLY A 173 -1.72 -16.21 -15.22
N GLU A 174 -2.98 -15.79 -15.28
CA GLU A 174 -3.74 -15.54 -16.51
C GLU A 174 -3.73 -14.06 -16.95
N LEU A 175 -3.08 -13.18 -16.16
CA LEU A 175 -3.03 -11.76 -16.46
C LEU A 175 -2.03 -11.47 -17.59
N PRO A 176 -2.46 -10.83 -18.69
CA PRO A 176 -1.56 -10.46 -19.77
C PRO A 176 -0.79 -9.20 -19.38
N PHE A 177 0.53 -9.30 -19.25
CA PHE A 177 1.40 -8.14 -19.09
C PHE A 177 2.22 -7.88 -20.35
N PRO A 178 2.44 -6.59 -20.70
CA PRO A 178 3.50 -6.24 -21.64
C PRO A 178 4.89 -6.53 -21.03
N THR A 179 5.93 -6.46 -21.85
CA THR A 179 7.30 -6.36 -21.36
C THR A 179 7.47 -5.09 -20.53
N LEU A 180 8.50 -5.03 -19.67
CA LEU A 180 8.79 -3.81 -18.90
C LEU A 180 9.00 -2.61 -19.83
N SER A 181 9.83 -2.76 -20.87
CA SER A 181 10.05 -1.72 -21.88
C SER A 181 8.75 -1.26 -22.53
N GLY A 182 7.90 -2.20 -22.95
CA GLY A 182 6.60 -1.86 -23.54
C GLY A 182 5.68 -1.13 -22.57
N ALA A 183 5.70 -1.47 -21.28
CA ALA A 183 4.95 -0.75 -20.26
C ALA A 183 5.48 0.68 -20.04
N LEU A 184 6.80 0.85 -20.05
CA LEU A 184 7.44 2.16 -19.93
C LEU A 184 7.21 3.05 -21.16
N GLU A 185 7.24 2.49 -22.36
CA GLU A 185 6.87 3.16 -23.61
C GLU A 185 5.41 3.64 -23.58
N MET A 186 4.49 2.82 -23.09
CA MET A 186 3.08 3.20 -22.90
C MET A 186 2.91 4.38 -21.94
N LEU A 187 3.85 4.57 -21.00
CA LEU A 187 3.91 5.73 -20.10
C LEU A 187 4.66 6.93 -20.69
N GLY A 188 5.14 6.82 -21.93
CA GLY A 188 5.78 7.89 -22.69
C GLY A 188 7.30 7.96 -22.55
N LEU A 189 7.97 6.87 -22.12
CA LEU A 189 9.43 6.77 -22.20
C LEU A 189 9.85 6.48 -23.65
N GLU A 190 10.84 7.21 -24.17
CA GLU A 190 11.36 6.96 -25.52
C GLU A 190 12.08 5.60 -25.60
N ASP A 191 11.95 4.95 -26.76
CA ASP A 191 12.32 3.55 -27.06
C ASP A 191 13.81 3.23 -26.77
N ASP A 192 14.71 4.21 -26.95
CA ASP A 192 16.15 4.07 -26.68
C ASP A 192 16.52 4.08 -25.18
N ARG A 193 15.60 4.55 -24.34
CA ARG A 193 15.74 4.61 -22.87
C ARG A 193 14.92 3.58 -22.12
N ALA A 194 14.03 2.86 -22.82
CA ALA A 194 13.16 1.82 -22.25
C ALA A 194 13.77 0.41 -22.30
N ALA A 195 14.88 0.22 -23.04
CA ALA A 195 15.54 -1.07 -23.30
C ALA A 195 16.48 -1.54 -22.19
#